data_AF-A0A6P6W015-F1
#
_entry.id   AF-A0A6P6W015-F1
#
_cell.length_a   1.000
_cell.length_b   1.000
_cell.length_c   1.000
_cell.angle_alpha   90.00
_cell.angle_beta   90.00
_cell.angle_gamma   90.00
#
_symmetry.space_group_name_H-M   'P 1'
#
loop_
_entity.id
_entity.type
_entity.pdbx_description
1 polymer ?
#
loop_
_entity_poly.entity_id
_entity_poly.type
_entity_poly.pdbx_seq_one_letter_code
_entity_poly.pdbx_strand_id
1 'polypeptide(L)'
;MASKSNEILHELSPLMQVYKDGRVERLVGKDVVAASVDQETGVESKDVQISQELDISARLYLPKKAKQGTKLPLLVYFHGGGFSVESAFSPFYHTYLNAVVAEADVVAVSVNYRLAPEHPLPTAYEDSWIALQWVASHSNWEGPETWLRGYADFDRVFLGGDSAGGNIAHNMALKVGLEKLKGVNVEGIFLNCPYFWGKEPVGSEATRLEKKGHLEASSFLCRSYVEATWHFVYPNTTGLDDPLLNPVMEPNLSRLGCRRVLVCVAEQDILRDRGWFYKEALEKSEWAGDVEVVEVAGEDHVFNLFFPKGENALSLLKKLASFINGNGV
;
A
#
# COMPACT_ATOMS: atom_id res chain seq x y z
N MET A 1 -15.41 29.45 27.05
CA MET A 1 -15.01 28.05 26.85
C MET A 1 -16.07 27.41 25.98
N ALA A 2 -15.75 27.07 24.72
CA ALA A 2 -16.69 26.32 23.88
C ALA A 2 -16.84 24.92 24.48
N SER A 3 -18.08 24.51 24.77
CA SER A 3 -18.40 23.15 25.23
C SER A 3 -17.96 22.17 24.16
N LYS A 4 -16.99 21.30 24.45
CA LYS A 4 -16.64 20.18 23.57
C LYS A 4 -17.88 19.30 23.42
N SER A 5 -18.35 19.11 22.19
CA SER A 5 -19.50 18.27 21.91
C SER A 5 -19.01 16.84 21.74
N ASN A 6 -19.50 15.92 22.56
CA ASN A 6 -19.21 14.49 22.40
C ASN A 6 -20.14 13.83 21.37
N GLU A 7 -20.88 14.62 20.59
CA GLU A 7 -21.73 14.10 19.51
C GLU A 7 -20.87 13.69 18.31
N ILE A 8 -20.98 12.42 17.93
CA ILE A 8 -20.31 11.83 16.77
C ILE A 8 -21.03 12.31 15.49
N LEU A 9 -20.25 12.81 14.54
CA LEU A 9 -20.69 13.17 13.18
C LEU A 9 -20.53 12.00 12.22
N HIS A 10 -19.37 11.33 12.24
CA HIS A 10 -19.09 10.14 11.44
C HIS A 10 -18.45 9.06 12.30
N GLU A 11 -18.88 7.82 12.11
CA GLU A 11 -18.31 6.64 12.76
C GLU A 11 -17.83 5.66 11.69
N LEU A 12 -16.52 5.39 11.68
CA LEU A 12 -15.87 4.42 10.80
C LEU A 12 -15.28 3.30 11.64
N SER A 13 -16.10 2.72 12.50
CA SER A 13 -15.67 1.65 13.41
C SER A 13 -15.17 0.44 12.63
N PRO A 14 -14.00 -0.15 12.99
CA PRO A 14 -13.25 0.08 14.23
C PRO A 14 -12.14 1.15 14.12
N LEU A 15 -11.99 1.83 12.98
CA LEU A 15 -10.83 2.68 12.70
C LEU A 15 -10.84 3.99 13.48
N MET A 16 -11.93 4.74 13.39
CA MET A 16 -11.97 6.11 13.90
C MET A 16 -13.39 6.67 14.08
N GLN A 17 -13.47 7.78 14.82
CA GLN A 17 -14.66 8.59 15.00
C GLN A 17 -14.35 10.06 14.67
N VAL A 18 -15.29 10.75 14.04
CA VAL A 18 -15.25 12.20 13.81
C VAL A 18 -16.40 12.83 14.57
N TYR A 19 -16.12 13.86 15.36
CA TYR A 19 -17.09 14.56 16.19
C TYR A 19 -17.60 15.82 15.50
N LYS A 20 -18.80 16.29 15.88
CA LYS A 20 -19.41 17.51 15.31
C LYS A 20 -18.59 18.78 15.55
N ASP A 21 -17.69 18.78 16.53
CA ASP A 21 -16.77 19.89 16.79
C ASP A 21 -15.47 19.83 15.96
N GLY A 22 -15.38 18.88 15.02
CA GLY A 22 -14.25 18.71 14.11
C GLY A 22 -13.12 17.85 14.66
N ARG A 23 -13.21 17.38 15.92
CA ARG A 23 -12.23 16.46 16.48
C ARG A 23 -12.25 15.12 15.74
N VAL A 24 -11.06 14.62 15.41
CA VAL A 24 -10.84 13.28 14.87
C VAL A 24 -10.20 12.42 15.96
N GLU A 25 -10.77 11.25 16.20
CA GLU A 25 -10.24 10.26 17.13
C GLU A 25 -9.99 8.94 16.40
N ARG A 26 -8.73 8.64 16.13
CA ARG A 26 -8.31 7.32 15.66
C ARG A 26 -8.36 6.33 16.83
N LEU A 27 -9.07 5.23 16.67
CA LEU A 27 -9.23 4.22 17.71
C LEU A 27 -8.11 3.16 17.64
N VAL A 28 -7.61 2.90 16.44
CA VAL A 28 -6.49 1.98 16.15
C VAL A 28 -5.43 2.66 15.28
N GLY A 29 -4.30 1.99 15.06
CA GLY A 29 -3.26 2.42 14.12
C GLY A 29 -2.55 3.74 14.46
N LYS A 30 -2.46 4.04 15.77
CA LYS A 30 -1.76 5.22 16.30
C LYS A 30 -0.36 4.91 16.82
N ASP A 31 -0.09 3.64 17.09
CA ASP A 31 1.17 3.22 17.69
C ASP A 31 2.31 3.41 16.69
N VAL A 32 3.44 3.88 17.19
CA VAL A 32 4.65 4.09 16.41
C VAL A 32 5.84 3.46 17.11
N VAL A 33 6.79 2.97 16.34
CA VAL A 33 8.08 2.50 16.82
C VAL A 33 9.20 3.34 16.22
N ALA A 34 10.25 3.59 16.99
CA ALA A 34 11.42 4.32 16.49
C ALA A 34 12.16 3.50 15.42
N ALA A 35 12.80 4.19 14.49
CA ALA A 35 13.75 3.55 13.59
C ALA A 35 14.90 2.93 14.40
N SER A 36 15.32 1.73 14.02
CA SER A 36 16.30 0.96 14.78
C SER A 36 17.02 -0.07 13.90
N VAL A 37 17.98 -0.78 14.51
CA VAL A 37 18.54 -2.02 13.97
C VAL A 37 17.73 -3.18 14.53
N ASP A 38 17.00 -3.86 13.65
CA ASP A 38 16.20 -5.02 14.02
C ASP A 38 17.10 -6.19 14.44
N GLN A 39 16.85 -6.78 15.60
CA GLN A 39 17.73 -7.80 16.17
C GLN A 39 17.58 -9.17 15.50
N GLU A 40 16.39 -9.48 14.95
CA GLU A 40 16.09 -10.78 14.34
C GLU A 40 16.70 -10.85 12.92
N THR A 41 16.54 -9.77 12.15
CA THR A 41 16.94 -9.69 10.74
C THR A 41 18.27 -8.97 10.50
N GLY A 42 18.67 -8.08 11.42
CA GLY A 42 19.81 -7.18 11.27
C GLY A 42 19.57 -6.04 10.27
N VAL A 43 18.33 -5.82 9.85
CA VAL A 43 17.95 -4.69 8.99
C VAL A 43 18.11 -3.39 9.77
N GLU A 44 18.75 -2.41 9.15
CA GLU A 44 18.86 -1.06 9.70
C GLU A 44 17.76 -0.18 9.12
N SER A 45 17.14 0.65 9.95
CA SER A 45 16.13 1.61 9.51
C SER A 45 16.43 3.04 9.99
N LYS A 46 15.94 4.02 9.24
CA LYS A 46 15.99 5.44 9.62
C LYS A 46 14.83 6.23 9.01
N ASP A 47 14.44 7.30 9.69
CA ASP A 47 13.38 8.19 9.21
C ASP A 47 13.98 9.39 8.46
N VAL A 48 13.32 9.80 7.38
CA VAL A 48 13.73 10.92 6.53
C VAL A 48 12.54 11.83 6.22
N GLN A 49 12.81 13.13 6.09
CA GLN A 49 11.83 14.09 5.59
C GLN A 49 11.94 14.21 4.07
N ILE A 50 10.85 13.93 3.36
CA ILE A 50 10.73 14.09 1.91
C ILE A 50 10.35 15.53 1.58
N SER A 51 9.36 16.07 2.27
CA SER A 51 8.94 17.47 2.18
C SER A 51 8.65 18.03 3.56
N GLN A 52 9.40 19.05 3.97
CA GLN A 52 9.17 19.73 5.25
C GLN A 52 7.90 20.58 5.23
N GLU A 53 7.57 21.16 4.08
CA GLU A 53 6.39 22.03 3.91
C GLU A 53 5.08 21.25 3.98
N LEU A 54 5.05 20.07 3.35
CA LEU A 54 3.86 19.23 3.28
C LEU A 54 3.81 18.16 4.38
N ASP A 55 4.83 18.11 5.23
CA ASP A 55 5.02 17.09 6.25
C ASP A 55 5.02 15.64 5.70
N ILE A 56 5.63 15.45 4.53
CA ILE A 56 5.78 14.13 3.92
C ILE A 56 7.10 13.55 4.40
N SER A 57 7.06 12.38 5.00
CA SER A 57 8.22 11.64 5.50
C SER A 57 8.21 10.20 5.01
N ALA A 58 9.30 9.48 5.27
CA ALA A 58 9.39 8.05 5.00
C ALA A 58 10.31 7.38 6.00
N ARG A 59 10.12 6.07 6.19
CA ARG A 59 11.10 5.19 6.82
C ARG A 59 11.87 4.41 5.76
N LEU A 60 13.18 4.51 5.81
CA LEU A 60 14.09 3.76 4.97
C LEU A 60 14.55 2.50 5.68
N TYR A 61 14.80 1.45 4.91
CA TYR A 61 15.32 0.18 5.39
C TYR A 61 16.47 -0.29 4.51
N LEU A 62 17.54 -0.76 5.15
CA LEU A 62 18.75 -1.26 4.51
C LEU A 62 19.05 -2.67 5.03
N PRO A 63 19.20 -3.69 4.16
CA PRO A 63 19.48 -5.04 4.60
C PRO A 63 20.90 -5.16 5.16
N LYS A 64 21.08 -6.03 6.16
CA LYS A 64 22.36 -6.30 6.82
C LYS A 64 23.51 -6.58 5.85
N LYS A 65 23.20 -7.22 4.71
CA LYS A 65 24.18 -7.65 3.70
C LYS A 65 24.55 -6.55 2.71
N ALA A 66 23.93 -5.37 2.78
CA ALA A 66 24.23 -4.26 1.90
C ALA A 66 25.71 -3.87 1.99
N LYS A 67 26.39 -3.87 0.84
CA LYS A 67 27.80 -3.49 0.72
C LYS A 67 27.90 -2.31 -0.22
N GLN A 68 28.74 -1.34 0.16
CA GLN A 68 28.98 -0.17 -0.67
C GLN A 68 29.51 -0.61 -2.04
N GLY A 69 28.92 -0.08 -3.11
CA GLY A 69 29.25 -0.45 -4.49
C GLY A 69 28.38 -1.56 -5.10
N THR A 70 27.61 -2.30 -4.29
CA THR A 70 26.58 -3.22 -4.79
C THR A 70 25.24 -2.52 -4.81
N LYS A 71 24.58 -2.53 -5.98
CA LYS A 71 23.22 -2.01 -6.13
C LYS A 71 22.20 -3.12 -5.90
N LEU A 72 21.20 -2.83 -5.06
CA LEU A 72 20.11 -3.71 -4.68
C LEU A 72 18.80 -3.18 -5.26
N PRO A 73 17.80 -4.04 -5.53
CA PRO A 73 16.48 -3.57 -5.94
C PRO A 73 15.92 -2.56 -4.92
N LEU A 74 15.00 -1.71 -5.39
CA LEU A 74 14.37 -0.70 -4.55
C LEU A 74 12.87 -0.99 -4.44
N LEU A 75 12.34 -1.10 -3.22
CA LEU A 75 10.92 -1.19 -2.95
C LEU A 75 10.42 0.14 -2.37
N VAL A 76 9.48 0.79 -3.06
CA VAL A 76 8.71 1.90 -2.48
C VAL A 76 7.38 1.34 -2.00
N TYR A 77 7.15 1.38 -0.69
CA TYR A 77 6.00 0.77 -0.05
C TYR A 77 5.03 1.83 0.48
N PHE A 78 3.74 1.61 0.24
CA PHE A 78 2.64 2.42 0.75
C PHE A 78 1.82 1.56 1.72
N HIS A 79 1.66 2.02 2.95
CA HIS A 79 0.91 1.27 3.96
C HIS A 79 -0.60 1.27 3.66
N GLY A 80 -1.33 0.28 4.18
CA GLY A 80 -2.78 0.23 4.18
C GLY A 80 -3.43 1.11 5.27
N GLY A 81 -4.60 0.71 5.76
CA GLY A 81 -5.34 1.46 6.79
C GLY A 81 -6.45 2.36 6.25
N GLY A 82 -7.01 2.01 5.08
CA GLY A 82 -8.17 2.69 4.51
C GLY A 82 -7.97 4.18 4.26
N PHE A 83 -6.73 4.62 3.99
CA PHE A 83 -6.32 6.04 3.86
C PHE A 83 -6.47 6.89 5.13
N SER A 84 -6.81 6.29 6.28
CA SER A 84 -7.18 7.03 7.49
C SER A 84 -6.38 6.69 8.74
N VAL A 85 -5.77 5.51 8.82
CA VAL A 85 -4.98 5.07 9.99
C VAL A 85 -3.65 4.46 9.56
N GLU A 86 -2.86 4.07 10.56
CA GLU A 86 -1.50 3.54 10.42
C GLU A 86 -0.51 4.59 9.91
N SER A 87 0.76 4.22 9.83
CA SER A 87 1.85 5.08 9.38
C SER A 87 3.02 4.22 8.90
N ALA A 88 3.98 4.83 8.21
CA ALA A 88 5.26 4.17 7.91
C ALA A 88 6.04 3.76 9.18
N PHE A 89 5.66 4.31 10.34
CA PHE A 89 6.29 4.10 11.64
C PHE A 89 5.54 3.09 12.52
N SER A 90 4.44 2.52 12.03
CA SER A 90 3.64 1.53 12.74
C SER A 90 4.42 0.26 13.05
N PRO A 91 4.22 -0.37 14.22
CA PRO A 91 4.88 -1.64 14.56
C PRO A 91 4.57 -2.77 13.57
N PHE A 92 3.35 -2.83 13.00
CA PHE A 92 2.97 -3.87 12.03
C PHE A 92 3.77 -3.73 10.74
N TYR A 93 3.79 -2.52 10.16
CA TYR A 93 4.55 -2.23 8.94
C TYR A 93 6.06 -2.28 9.17
N HIS A 94 6.53 -1.87 10.34
CA HIS A 94 7.94 -1.96 10.69
C HIS A 94 8.42 -3.42 10.73
N THR A 95 7.68 -4.29 11.40
CA THR A 95 7.97 -5.72 11.47
C THR A 95 7.92 -6.36 10.07
N TYR A 96 6.87 -6.05 9.31
CA TYR A 96 6.70 -6.59 7.96
C TYR A 96 7.82 -6.16 7.00
N LEU A 97 8.18 -4.88 6.97
CA LEU A 97 9.23 -4.39 6.08
C LEU A 97 10.63 -4.85 6.49
N ASN A 98 10.92 -5.03 7.79
CA ASN A 98 12.17 -5.69 8.21
C ASN A 98 12.25 -7.11 7.60
N ALA A 99 11.17 -7.88 7.65
CA ALA A 99 11.12 -9.23 7.09
C ALA A 99 11.29 -9.22 5.55
N VAL A 100 10.57 -8.33 4.83
CA VAL A 100 10.68 -8.20 3.37
C VAL A 100 12.10 -7.81 2.94
N VAL A 101 12.68 -6.81 3.62
CA VAL A 101 14.04 -6.33 3.33
C VAL A 101 15.08 -7.41 3.54
N ALA A 102 14.95 -8.18 4.61
CA ALA A 102 15.86 -9.28 4.92
C ALA A 102 15.74 -10.47 3.95
N GLU A 103 14.52 -10.85 3.59
CA GLU A 103 14.27 -12.00 2.72
C GLU A 103 14.62 -11.67 1.25
N ALA A 104 14.28 -10.47 0.79
CA ALA A 104 14.45 -10.07 -0.61
C ALA A 104 15.81 -9.42 -0.91
N ASP A 105 16.60 -9.03 0.10
CA ASP A 105 17.82 -8.23 -0.05
C ASP A 105 17.56 -6.94 -0.85
N VAL A 106 16.54 -6.19 -0.43
CA VAL A 106 16.00 -5.01 -1.11
C VAL A 106 16.16 -3.76 -0.24
N VAL A 107 16.46 -2.61 -0.82
CA VAL A 107 16.34 -1.31 -0.12
C VAL A 107 14.87 -0.94 -0.10
N ALA A 108 14.29 -0.55 1.04
CA ALA A 108 12.90 -0.12 1.09
C ALA A 108 12.72 1.33 1.51
N VAL A 109 11.71 1.99 0.94
CA VAL A 109 11.21 3.33 1.27
C VAL A 109 9.74 3.17 1.64
N SER A 110 9.40 3.21 2.93
CA SER A 110 8.02 3.20 3.42
C SER A 110 7.50 4.61 3.53
N VAL A 111 6.56 4.99 2.65
CA VAL A 111 6.07 6.37 2.54
C VAL A 111 5.02 6.65 3.61
N ASN A 112 5.20 7.74 4.36
CA ASN A 112 4.25 8.23 5.35
C ASN A 112 3.39 9.34 4.72
N TYR A 113 2.39 8.95 3.94
CA TYR A 113 1.48 9.89 3.27
C TYR A 113 0.45 10.45 4.25
N ARG A 114 -0.12 11.64 3.95
CA ARG A 114 -1.11 12.27 4.82
C ARG A 114 -2.47 11.56 4.75
N LEU A 115 -3.15 11.52 5.89
CA LEU A 115 -4.35 10.71 6.09
C LEU A 115 -5.64 11.53 6.04
N ALA A 116 -6.70 10.91 5.56
CA ALA A 116 -8.06 11.38 5.72
C ALA A 116 -8.52 11.20 7.19
N PRO A 117 -9.43 12.05 7.68
CA PRO A 117 -10.14 13.12 6.98
C PRO A 117 -9.44 14.48 7.00
N GLU A 118 -8.35 14.65 7.75
CA GLU A 118 -7.60 15.92 7.80
C GLU A 118 -7.08 16.30 6.40
N HIS A 119 -6.68 15.29 5.63
CA HIS A 119 -6.22 15.39 4.25
C HIS A 119 -6.98 14.38 3.38
N PRO A 120 -8.20 14.70 2.91
CA PRO A 120 -8.97 13.79 2.08
C PRO A 120 -8.26 13.51 0.75
N LEU A 121 -8.64 12.43 0.08
CA LEU A 121 -8.18 12.13 -1.26
C LEU A 121 -8.50 13.29 -2.23
N PRO A 122 -7.62 13.57 -3.22
CA PRO A 122 -6.50 12.74 -3.67
C PRO A 122 -5.15 12.97 -2.93
N THR A 123 -5.12 13.65 -1.77
CA THR A 123 -3.86 14.04 -1.09
C THR A 123 -2.86 12.89 -0.92
N ALA A 124 -3.30 11.70 -0.51
CA ALA A 124 -2.40 10.54 -0.36
C ALA A 124 -1.71 10.13 -1.67
N TYR A 125 -2.40 10.25 -2.82
CA TYR A 125 -1.81 9.97 -4.13
C TYR A 125 -0.81 11.07 -4.54
N GLU A 126 -1.11 12.33 -4.22
CA GLU A 126 -0.21 13.47 -4.48
C GLU A 126 1.07 13.33 -3.65
N ASP A 127 0.95 13.01 -2.36
CA ASP A 127 2.09 12.78 -1.46
C ASP A 127 2.96 11.62 -1.93
N SER A 128 2.31 10.53 -2.37
CA SER A 128 2.98 9.35 -2.91
C SER A 128 3.71 9.66 -4.21
N TRP A 129 3.16 10.53 -5.05
CA TRP A 129 3.83 10.98 -6.26
C TRP A 129 5.05 11.85 -5.95
N ILE A 130 4.92 12.79 -4.99
CA ILE A 130 6.04 13.60 -4.51
C ILE A 130 7.15 12.71 -3.94
N ALA A 131 6.78 11.68 -3.17
CA ALA A 131 7.73 10.70 -2.66
C ALA A 131 8.46 9.94 -3.77
N LEU A 132 7.76 9.53 -4.84
CA LEU A 132 8.38 8.88 -5.99
C LEU A 132 9.30 9.81 -6.78
N GLN A 133 8.92 11.08 -6.95
CA GLN A 133 9.80 12.08 -7.56
C GLN A 133 11.06 12.31 -6.72
N TRP A 134 10.90 12.38 -5.39
CA TRP A 134 12.02 12.47 -4.46
C TRP A 134 12.93 11.25 -4.57
N VAL A 135 12.39 10.03 -4.59
CA VAL A 135 13.17 8.80 -4.83
C VAL A 135 13.93 8.90 -6.16
N ALA A 136 13.25 9.26 -7.25
CA ALA A 136 13.84 9.34 -8.58
C ALA A 136 14.99 10.34 -8.69
N SER A 137 14.94 11.45 -7.95
CA SER A 137 16.04 12.44 -7.89
C SER A 137 17.36 11.88 -7.35
N HIS A 138 17.38 10.71 -6.69
CA HIS A 138 18.62 10.11 -6.21
C HIS A 138 19.38 9.38 -7.33
N SER A 139 18.73 9.05 -8.45
CA SER A 139 19.34 8.36 -9.59
C SER A 139 20.43 9.18 -10.30
N ASN A 140 20.29 10.51 -10.30
CA ASN A 140 21.21 11.47 -10.90
C ASN A 140 21.98 12.28 -9.84
N TRP A 141 22.04 11.79 -8.59
CA TRP A 141 22.74 12.42 -7.46
C TRP A 141 22.18 13.77 -6.99
N GLU A 142 21.01 14.19 -7.46
CA GLU A 142 20.35 15.42 -7.00
C GLU A 142 19.69 15.25 -5.62
N GLY A 143 19.20 14.03 -5.34
CA GLY A 143 18.58 13.69 -4.06
C GLY A 143 19.59 13.62 -2.89
N PRO A 144 19.22 14.08 -1.68
CA PRO A 144 20.15 14.21 -0.57
C PRO A 144 20.50 12.89 0.12
N GLU A 145 19.65 11.87 0.02
CA GLU A 145 19.77 10.65 0.82
C GLU A 145 20.90 9.74 0.33
N THR A 146 21.85 9.45 1.23
CA THR A 146 23.04 8.64 0.93
C THR A 146 22.74 7.16 0.77
N TRP A 147 21.73 6.61 1.47
CA TRP A 147 21.36 5.21 1.35
C TRP A 147 20.80 4.90 -0.04
N LEU A 148 19.93 5.76 -0.58
CA LEU A 148 19.40 5.58 -1.93
C LEU A 148 20.50 5.71 -2.99
N ARG A 149 21.33 6.77 -2.91
CA ARG A 149 22.46 6.96 -3.84
C ARG A 149 23.49 5.84 -3.75
N GLY A 150 23.73 5.31 -2.55
CA GLY A 150 24.74 4.28 -2.29
C GLY A 150 24.28 2.89 -2.74
N TYR A 151 23.06 2.50 -2.38
CA TYR A 151 22.63 1.10 -2.41
C TYR A 151 21.47 0.80 -3.36
N ALA A 152 20.64 1.78 -3.74
CA ALA A 152 19.48 1.50 -4.60
C ALA A 152 19.88 1.37 -6.08
N ASP A 153 19.30 0.37 -6.73
CA ASP A 153 19.23 0.17 -8.17
C ASP A 153 17.94 0.81 -8.72
N PHE A 154 18.08 1.97 -9.35
CA PHE A 154 16.95 2.70 -9.91
C PHE A 154 16.43 2.10 -11.22
N ASP A 155 17.13 1.13 -11.80
CA ASP A 155 16.65 0.36 -12.95
C ASP A 155 15.74 -0.82 -12.52
N ARG A 156 15.70 -1.12 -11.21
CA ARG A 156 14.92 -2.22 -10.60
C ARG A 156 14.07 -1.72 -9.43
N VAL A 157 13.14 -0.81 -9.74
CA VAL A 157 12.20 -0.26 -8.75
C VAL A 157 10.92 -1.07 -8.71
N PHE A 158 10.43 -1.36 -7.52
CA PHE A 158 9.16 -2.01 -7.27
C PHE A 158 8.27 -1.07 -6.45
N LEU A 159 6.99 -0.99 -6.80
CA LEU A 159 6.00 -0.33 -5.95
C LEU A 159 5.18 -1.39 -5.22
N GLY A 160 5.02 -1.25 -3.91
CA GLY A 160 4.32 -2.22 -3.09
C GLY A 160 3.30 -1.57 -2.19
N GLY A 161 2.26 -2.29 -1.85
CA GLY A 161 1.35 -1.88 -0.79
C GLY A 161 0.24 -2.88 -0.56
N ASP A 162 -0.41 -2.74 0.58
CA ASP A 162 -1.56 -3.54 0.97
C ASP A 162 -2.80 -2.66 1.15
N SER A 163 -3.99 -3.23 0.89
CA SER A 163 -5.25 -2.50 1.07
C SER A 163 -5.22 -1.14 0.33
N ALA A 164 -5.47 -0.03 1.02
CA ALA A 164 -5.33 1.33 0.49
C ALA A 164 -3.94 1.61 -0.13
N GLY A 165 -2.87 1.09 0.46
CA GLY A 165 -1.52 1.21 -0.07
C GLY A 165 -1.32 0.44 -1.38
N GLY A 166 -1.98 -0.71 -1.53
CA GLY A 166 -2.03 -1.44 -2.80
C GLY A 166 -2.74 -0.62 -3.89
N ASN A 167 -3.84 0.03 -3.53
CA ASN A 167 -4.51 0.98 -4.42
C ASN A 167 -3.57 2.14 -4.84
N ILE A 168 -2.85 2.75 -3.89
CA ILE A 168 -1.85 3.80 -4.17
C ILE A 168 -0.76 3.27 -5.12
N ALA A 169 -0.20 2.10 -4.85
CA ALA A 169 0.86 1.50 -5.67
C ALA A 169 0.44 1.33 -7.14
N HIS A 170 -0.79 0.87 -7.38
CA HIS A 170 -1.37 0.80 -8.73
C HIS A 170 -1.46 2.17 -9.39
N ASN A 171 -2.10 3.14 -8.73
CA ASN A 171 -2.30 4.48 -9.27
C ASN A 171 -0.98 5.20 -9.55
N MET A 172 0.04 4.97 -8.71
CA MET A 172 1.39 5.49 -8.93
C MET A 172 2.08 4.85 -10.13
N ALA A 173 2.00 3.52 -10.30
CA ALA A 173 2.55 2.86 -11.48
C ALA A 173 1.86 3.30 -12.78
N LEU A 174 0.54 3.51 -12.74
CA LEU A 174 -0.19 4.06 -13.87
C LEU A 174 0.32 5.48 -14.20
N LYS A 175 0.43 6.34 -13.19
CA LYS A 175 0.96 7.70 -13.34
C LYS A 175 2.39 7.71 -13.89
N VAL A 176 3.25 6.77 -13.49
CA VAL A 176 4.59 6.57 -14.09
C VAL A 176 4.50 6.32 -15.59
N GLY A 177 3.60 5.44 -16.06
CA GLY A 177 3.46 5.15 -17.49
C GLY A 177 2.78 6.27 -18.29
N LEU A 178 1.92 7.06 -17.64
CA LEU A 178 1.29 8.24 -18.23
C LEU A 178 2.26 9.41 -18.39
N GLU A 179 3.00 9.75 -17.33
CA GLU A 179 3.86 10.94 -17.24
C GLU A 179 5.33 10.67 -17.56
N LYS A 180 5.76 9.40 -17.60
CA LYS A 180 7.14 8.96 -17.85
C LYS A 180 8.13 9.55 -16.86
N LEU A 181 7.98 9.22 -15.58
CA LEU A 181 8.90 9.65 -14.53
C LEU A 181 10.34 9.21 -14.86
N LYS A 182 11.23 10.18 -15.05
CA LYS A 182 12.64 9.93 -15.35
C LYS A 182 13.40 9.55 -14.09
N GLY A 183 14.44 8.73 -14.25
CA GLY A 183 15.33 8.35 -13.14
C GLY A 183 14.88 7.14 -12.34
N VAL A 184 13.74 6.54 -12.69
CA VAL A 184 13.31 5.23 -12.16
C VAL A 184 12.75 4.38 -13.29
N ASN A 185 13.06 3.10 -13.27
CA ASN A 185 12.39 2.08 -14.04
C ASN A 185 11.58 1.21 -13.08
N VAL A 186 10.25 1.34 -13.12
CA VAL A 186 9.35 0.51 -12.30
C VAL A 186 9.25 -0.85 -12.98
N GLU A 187 9.99 -1.81 -12.44
CA GLU A 187 10.06 -3.17 -12.95
C GLU A 187 8.77 -3.95 -12.63
N GLY A 188 8.21 -3.76 -11.44
CA GLY A 188 6.94 -4.39 -11.09
C GLY A 188 6.20 -3.75 -9.92
N ILE A 189 4.95 -4.17 -9.73
CA ILE A 189 4.14 -3.78 -8.57
C ILE A 189 3.63 -4.99 -7.80
N PHE A 190 3.60 -4.87 -6.47
CA PHE A 190 3.05 -5.84 -5.54
C PHE A 190 1.82 -5.28 -4.84
N LEU A 191 0.68 -5.95 -5.01
CA LEU A 191 -0.63 -5.52 -4.53
C LEU A 191 -1.21 -6.56 -3.58
N ASN A 192 -1.14 -6.33 -2.26
CA ASN A 192 -1.67 -7.27 -1.28
C ASN A 192 -3.07 -6.87 -0.81
N CYS A 193 -4.08 -7.69 -1.10
CA CYS A 193 -5.48 -7.39 -0.78
C CYS A 193 -5.86 -5.95 -1.23
N PRO A 194 -5.56 -5.55 -2.47
CA PRO A 194 -5.64 -4.14 -2.87
C PRO A 194 -7.06 -3.61 -2.74
N TYR A 195 -7.18 -2.37 -2.26
CA TYR A 195 -8.46 -1.71 -2.07
C TYR A 195 -9.01 -1.19 -3.40
N PHE A 196 -9.45 -2.12 -4.23
CA PHE A 196 -10.24 -1.85 -5.43
C PHE A 196 -11.71 -2.15 -5.16
N TRP A 197 -12.58 -1.38 -5.79
CA TRP A 197 -14.02 -1.59 -5.70
C TRP A 197 -14.71 -1.13 -6.99
N GLY A 198 -16.03 -1.22 -7.03
CA GLY A 198 -16.85 -0.77 -8.16
C GLY A 198 -18.32 -0.76 -7.78
N LYS A 199 -19.14 -0.05 -8.54
CA LYS A 199 -20.58 0.03 -8.29
C LYS A 199 -21.27 -1.34 -8.43
N GLU A 200 -20.98 -2.01 -9.54
CA GLU A 200 -21.54 -3.33 -9.82
C GLU A 200 -20.75 -4.40 -9.06
N PRO A 201 -21.44 -5.29 -8.30
CA PRO A 201 -20.76 -6.32 -7.54
C PRO A 201 -20.10 -7.37 -8.44
N VAL A 202 -18.94 -7.84 -8.02
CA VAL A 202 -18.15 -8.88 -8.71
C VAL A 202 -18.08 -10.13 -7.84
N GLY A 203 -18.29 -11.30 -8.47
CA GLY A 203 -18.14 -12.60 -7.81
C GLY A 203 -18.99 -12.73 -6.53
N SER A 204 -18.33 -13.04 -5.43
CA SER A 204 -18.92 -13.29 -4.11
C SER A 204 -19.40 -12.04 -3.37
N GLU A 205 -19.13 -10.83 -3.87
CA GLU A 205 -19.59 -9.56 -3.27
C GLU A 205 -21.12 -9.46 -3.19
N ALA A 206 -21.83 -10.05 -4.16
CA ALA A 206 -23.29 -10.03 -4.19
C ALA A 206 -23.91 -10.98 -3.15
N THR A 207 -23.19 -12.03 -2.76
CA THR A 207 -23.71 -13.15 -1.95
C THR A 207 -23.13 -13.21 -0.54
N ARG A 208 -22.04 -12.50 -0.26
CA ARG A 208 -21.50 -12.35 1.10
C ARG A 208 -22.49 -11.54 1.92
N LEU A 209 -23.40 -12.26 2.59
CA LEU A 209 -24.29 -11.72 3.60
C LEU A 209 -23.46 -10.94 4.63
N GLU A 210 -23.90 -9.73 4.95
CA GLU A 210 -23.38 -8.97 6.10
C GLU A 210 -23.57 -9.81 7.36
N LYS A 211 -22.55 -10.59 7.77
CA LYS A 211 -22.56 -11.25 9.07
C LYS A 211 -22.36 -10.18 10.14
N LYS A 212 -23.45 -9.53 10.53
CA LYS A 212 -23.46 -8.63 11.70
C LYS A 212 -23.19 -9.45 12.94
N GLY A 213 -22.03 -9.19 13.55
CA GLY A 213 -21.55 -9.86 14.75
C GLY A 213 -20.98 -11.22 14.40
N HIS A 214 -19.66 -11.36 14.48
CA HIS A 214 -18.94 -12.20 15.44
C HIS A 214 -17.47 -11.80 15.30
N LEU A 215 -16.91 -11.27 16.38
CA LEU A 215 -15.53 -10.79 16.49
C LEU A 215 -14.56 -11.97 16.65
N GLU A 216 -14.77 -13.04 15.87
CA GLU A 216 -13.86 -14.18 15.78
C GLU A 216 -13.59 -14.47 14.30
N ALA A 217 -12.44 -13.98 13.85
CA ALA A 217 -11.76 -14.35 12.60
C ALA A 217 -12.49 -14.12 11.25
N SER A 218 -13.55 -13.30 11.19
CA SER A 218 -14.08 -12.80 9.91
C SER A 218 -13.98 -11.28 9.82
N SER A 219 -13.36 -10.77 8.75
CA SER A 219 -13.10 -9.36 8.45
C SER A 219 -14.25 -8.45 8.81
N PHE A 220 -13.93 -7.32 9.47
CA PHE A 220 -14.89 -6.24 9.66
C PHE A 220 -15.26 -5.55 8.35
N LEU A 221 -14.49 -5.78 7.27
CA LEU A 221 -14.80 -5.25 5.94
C LEU A 221 -16.03 -5.96 5.37
N CYS A 222 -17.15 -5.25 5.38
CA CYS A 222 -18.32 -5.58 4.57
C CYS A 222 -18.46 -4.58 3.42
N ARG A 223 -19.35 -4.90 2.47
CA ARG A 223 -19.65 -4.03 1.33
C ARG A 223 -20.01 -2.60 1.76
N SER A 224 -20.94 -2.45 2.70
CA SER A 224 -21.37 -1.13 3.18
C SER A 224 -20.24 -0.36 3.84
N TYR A 225 -19.32 -1.05 4.53
CA TYR A 225 -18.15 -0.43 5.13
C TYR A 225 -17.17 0.08 4.08
N VAL A 226 -16.86 -0.73 3.06
CA VAL A 226 -16.02 -0.34 1.92
C VAL A 226 -16.58 0.90 1.22
N GLU A 227 -17.83 0.85 0.81
CA GLU A 227 -18.47 1.95 0.08
C GLU A 227 -18.53 3.24 0.92
N ALA A 228 -18.90 3.13 2.19
CA ALA A 228 -18.94 4.28 3.11
C ALA A 228 -17.55 4.88 3.35
N THR A 229 -16.52 4.03 3.47
CA THR A 229 -15.14 4.47 3.67
C THR A 229 -14.66 5.25 2.46
N TRP A 230 -14.90 4.76 1.23
CA TRP A 230 -14.51 5.49 0.02
C TRP A 230 -15.12 6.89 -0.07
N HIS A 231 -16.44 7.00 0.14
CA HIS A 231 -17.12 8.29 0.13
C HIS A 231 -16.66 9.22 1.25
N PHE A 232 -16.27 8.66 2.39
CA PHE A 232 -15.73 9.45 3.50
C PHE A 232 -14.33 9.98 3.18
N VAL A 233 -13.42 9.14 2.68
CA VAL A 233 -12.03 9.55 2.42
C VAL A 233 -11.89 10.35 1.14
N TYR A 234 -12.81 10.22 0.18
CA TYR A 234 -12.85 11.02 -1.04
C TYR A 234 -14.20 11.70 -1.26
N PRO A 235 -14.52 12.79 -0.54
CA PRO A 235 -15.82 13.48 -0.63
C PRO A 235 -16.17 13.98 -2.04
N ASN A 236 -15.15 14.26 -2.86
CA ASN A 236 -15.29 14.77 -4.23
C ASN A 236 -15.21 13.66 -5.30
N THR A 237 -15.30 12.39 -4.91
CA THR A 237 -15.28 11.27 -5.84
C THR A 237 -16.43 11.33 -6.84
N THR A 238 -16.20 10.78 -8.03
CA THR A 238 -17.25 10.53 -9.04
C THR A 238 -18.17 9.35 -8.68
N GLY A 239 -17.88 8.64 -7.59
CA GLY A 239 -18.69 7.54 -7.07
C GLY A 239 -17.85 6.28 -6.87
N LEU A 240 -18.51 5.12 -6.83
CA LEU A 240 -17.82 3.83 -6.69
C LEU A 240 -17.10 3.39 -7.97
N ASP A 241 -17.43 3.97 -9.12
CA ASP A 241 -16.76 3.74 -10.40
C ASP A 241 -15.70 4.80 -10.72
N ASP A 242 -15.29 5.58 -9.70
CA ASP A 242 -14.16 6.48 -9.83
C ASP A 242 -12.89 5.70 -10.20
N PRO A 243 -12.14 6.10 -11.25
CA PRO A 243 -10.97 5.34 -11.72
C PRO A 243 -9.90 5.11 -10.66
N LEU A 244 -9.80 5.98 -9.64
CA LEU A 244 -8.87 5.79 -8.53
C LEU A 244 -9.25 4.59 -7.65
N LEU A 245 -10.54 4.23 -7.57
CA LEU A 245 -11.04 3.07 -6.83
C LEU A 245 -11.28 1.86 -7.73
N ASN A 246 -11.78 2.08 -8.94
CA ASN A 246 -12.16 1.06 -9.90
C ASN A 246 -11.23 1.13 -11.13
N PRO A 247 -10.07 0.44 -11.10
CA PRO A 247 -9.12 0.46 -12.21
C PRO A 247 -9.70 0.00 -13.56
N VAL A 248 -10.79 -0.75 -13.55
CA VAL A 248 -11.45 -1.22 -14.78
C VAL A 248 -12.14 -0.08 -15.53
N MET A 249 -12.42 1.02 -14.83
CA MET A 249 -12.96 2.25 -15.41
C MET A 249 -11.88 3.20 -15.92
N GLU A 250 -10.59 2.88 -15.73
CA GLU A 250 -9.49 3.68 -16.24
C GLU A 250 -9.26 3.41 -17.75
N PRO A 251 -9.51 4.40 -18.63
CA PRO A 251 -9.35 4.21 -20.07
C PRO A 251 -7.89 3.97 -20.52
N ASN A 252 -6.91 4.37 -19.70
CA ASN A 252 -5.49 4.20 -20.00
C ASN A 252 -4.85 3.03 -19.24
N LEU A 253 -5.62 2.04 -18.77
CA LEU A 253 -5.08 0.91 -18.01
C LEU A 253 -3.93 0.20 -18.74
N SER A 254 -3.99 0.15 -20.08
CA SER A 254 -2.94 -0.39 -20.97
C SER A 254 -1.58 0.31 -20.85
N ARG A 255 -1.57 1.55 -20.32
CA ARG A 255 -0.40 2.40 -20.12
C ARG A 255 0.24 2.22 -18.76
N LEU A 256 -0.14 1.19 -17.99
CA LEU A 256 0.48 0.88 -16.69
C LEU A 256 2.01 0.83 -16.83
N GLY A 257 2.71 1.66 -16.06
CA GLY A 257 4.14 1.95 -16.22
C GLY A 257 5.08 0.91 -15.65
N CYS A 258 4.65 -0.34 -15.47
CA CYS A 258 5.47 -1.45 -15.00
C CYS A 258 5.41 -2.64 -15.95
N ARG A 259 6.26 -3.65 -15.72
CA ARG A 259 6.32 -4.87 -16.56
C ARG A 259 5.68 -6.07 -15.90
N ARG A 260 5.63 -6.09 -14.57
CA ARG A 260 5.16 -7.24 -13.78
C ARG A 260 4.21 -6.78 -12.69
N VAL A 261 3.11 -7.49 -12.51
CA VAL A 261 2.13 -7.24 -11.45
C VAL A 261 1.98 -8.54 -10.66
N LEU A 262 2.19 -8.48 -9.36
CA LEU A 262 1.85 -9.56 -8.43
C LEU A 262 0.71 -9.09 -7.55
N VAL A 263 -0.45 -9.72 -7.67
CA VAL A 263 -1.60 -9.50 -6.80
C VAL A 263 -1.69 -10.65 -5.81
N CYS A 264 -1.79 -10.35 -4.53
CA CYS A 264 -2.14 -11.32 -3.50
C CYS A 264 -3.58 -11.05 -3.04
N VAL A 265 -4.41 -12.09 -3.01
CA VAL A 265 -5.77 -12.04 -2.47
C VAL A 265 -5.94 -13.10 -1.39
N ALA A 266 -6.69 -12.79 -0.34
CA ALA A 266 -7.01 -13.75 0.70
C ALA A 266 -8.41 -14.34 0.45
N GLU A 267 -8.59 -15.65 0.61
CA GLU A 267 -9.86 -16.34 0.32
C GLU A 267 -11.04 -15.73 1.09
N GLN A 268 -10.80 -15.30 2.33
CA GLN A 268 -11.83 -14.75 3.20
C GLN A 268 -11.98 -13.22 3.09
N ASP A 269 -11.24 -12.54 2.23
CA ASP A 269 -11.38 -11.09 2.02
C ASP A 269 -12.57 -10.76 1.09
N ILE A 270 -13.33 -9.71 1.41
CA ILE A 270 -14.39 -9.16 0.54
C ILE A 270 -13.79 -8.59 -0.76
N LEU A 271 -12.55 -8.13 -0.74
CA LEU A 271 -11.85 -7.55 -1.89
C LEU A 271 -11.23 -8.61 -2.82
N ARG A 272 -11.31 -9.90 -2.45
CA ARG A 272 -10.70 -11.01 -3.18
C ARG A 272 -11.03 -11.00 -4.67
N ASP A 273 -12.32 -10.96 -4.99
CA ASP A 273 -12.76 -11.10 -6.38
C ASP A 273 -12.43 -9.85 -7.21
N ARG A 274 -12.18 -8.70 -6.57
CA ARG A 274 -11.65 -7.50 -7.25
C ARG A 274 -10.22 -7.67 -7.70
N GLY A 275 -9.39 -8.40 -6.94
CA GLY A 275 -8.03 -8.74 -7.36
C GLY A 275 -8.01 -9.62 -8.61
N TRP A 276 -8.89 -10.64 -8.66
CA TRP A 276 -9.08 -11.46 -9.86
C TRP A 276 -9.64 -10.67 -11.05
N PHE A 277 -10.63 -9.82 -10.80
CA PHE A 277 -11.23 -8.98 -11.83
C PHE A 277 -10.24 -7.95 -12.40
N TYR A 278 -9.37 -7.40 -11.55
CA TYR A 278 -8.28 -6.53 -11.98
C TYR A 278 -7.29 -7.26 -12.90
N LYS A 279 -6.94 -8.52 -12.60
CA LYS A 279 -6.13 -9.34 -13.51
C LYS A 279 -6.79 -9.47 -14.88
N GLU A 280 -8.08 -9.84 -14.93
CA GLU A 280 -8.78 -9.94 -16.20
C GLU A 280 -8.81 -8.62 -16.97
N ALA A 281 -8.99 -7.50 -16.27
CA ALA A 281 -8.99 -6.18 -16.88
C ALA A 281 -7.63 -5.83 -17.49
N LEU A 282 -6.52 -6.13 -16.79
CA LEU A 282 -5.17 -5.96 -17.33
C LEU A 282 -4.96 -6.81 -18.59
N GLU A 283 -5.30 -8.10 -18.55
CA GLU A 283 -5.16 -9.01 -19.69
C GLU A 283 -5.99 -8.55 -20.89
N LYS A 284 -7.18 -7.98 -20.67
CA LYS A 284 -8.05 -7.42 -21.72
C LYS A 284 -7.63 -6.04 -22.21
N SER A 285 -6.82 -5.30 -21.44
CA SER A 285 -6.43 -3.92 -21.75
C SER A 285 -5.32 -3.82 -22.79
N GLU A 286 -4.76 -4.92 -23.27
CA GLU A 286 -3.56 -4.95 -24.12
C GLU A 286 -2.29 -4.38 -23.44
N TRP A 287 -2.29 -4.25 -22.10
CA TRP A 287 -1.07 -3.97 -21.36
C TRP A 287 -0.01 -5.05 -21.64
N ALA A 288 1.21 -4.63 -21.95
CA ALA A 288 2.26 -5.49 -22.46
C ALA A 288 3.04 -6.28 -21.38
N GLY A 289 2.65 -6.16 -20.10
CA GLY A 289 3.30 -6.83 -18.99
C GLY A 289 2.61 -8.13 -18.56
N ASP A 290 3.14 -8.75 -17.52
CA ASP A 290 2.64 -10.00 -16.96
C ASP A 290 1.95 -9.76 -15.62
N VAL A 291 0.76 -10.33 -15.43
CA VAL A 291 0.03 -10.29 -14.16
C VAL A 291 -0.14 -11.69 -13.57
N GLU A 292 0.32 -11.83 -12.33
CA GLU A 292 0.13 -13.02 -11.51
C GLU A 292 -0.81 -12.70 -10.34
N VAL A 293 -1.74 -13.61 -10.05
CA VAL A 293 -2.58 -13.55 -8.85
C VAL A 293 -2.29 -14.78 -8.00
N VAL A 294 -1.98 -14.56 -6.73
CA VAL A 294 -1.83 -15.58 -5.70
C VAL A 294 -3.01 -15.47 -4.76
N GLU A 295 -3.79 -16.54 -4.67
CA GLU A 295 -4.87 -16.65 -3.68
C GLU A 295 -4.40 -17.47 -2.48
N VAL A 296 -4.59 -16.94 -1.28
CA VAL A 296 -4.19 -17.59 -0.03
C VAL A 296 -5.43 -18.13 0.67
N ALA A 297 -5.51 -19.46 0.71
CA ALA A 297 -6.63 -20.18 1.30
C ALA A 297 -6.68 -20.01 2.83
N GLY A 298 -7.89 -19.89 3.37
CA GLY A 298 -8.16 -19.80 4.80
C GLY A 298 -7.78 -18.47 5.47
N GLU A 299 -7.12 -17.56 4.75
CA GLU A 299 -6.69 -16.27 5.28
C GLU A 299 -7.68 -15.15 4.99
N ASP A 300 -7.56 -14.06 5.75
CA ASP A 300 -8.38 -12.86 5.63
C ASP A 300 -7.54 -11.61 5.29
N HIS A 301 -8.20 -10.45 5.19
CA HIS A 301 -7.62 -9.18 4.75
C HIS A 301 -6.28 -8.88 5.46
N VAL A 302 -5.22 -8.76 4.65
CA VAL A 302 -3.85 -8.43 5.07
C VAL A 302 -3.31 -9.27 6.24
N PHE A 303 -3.71 -10.55 6.30
CA PHE A 303 -3.34 -11.51 7.35
C PHE A 303 -1.84 -11.53 7.71
N ASN A 304 -0.97 -11.30 6.72
CA ASN A 304 0.49 -11.29 6.88
C ASN A 304 1.00 -10.20 7.83
N LEU A 305 0.25 -9.12 8.05
CA LEU A 305 0.60 -8.07 9.01
C LEU A 305 0.27 -8.49 10.46
N PHE A 306 -0.85 -9.20 10.65
CA PHE A 306 -1.34 -9.60 11.97
C PHE A 306 -0.72 -10.92 12.46
N PHE A 307 -0.42 -11.83 11.54
CA PHE A 307 0.17 -13.14 11.82
C PHE A 307 1.48 -13.35 11.04
N PRO A 308 2.50 -12.49 11.23
CA PRO A 308 3.70 -12.47 10.39
C PRO A 308 4.56 -13.75 10.47
N LYS A 309 4.36 -14.57 11.51
CA LYS A 309 5.06 -15.85 11.69
C LYS A 309 4.22 -17.06 11.25
N GLY A 310 3.00 -16.84 10.73
CA GLY A 310 2.16 -17.89 10.18
C GLY A 310 2.72 -18.47 8.88
N GLU A 311 2.43 -19.74 8.60
CA GLU A 311 2.95 -20.44 7.41
C GLU A 311 2.59 -19.73 6.10
N ASN A 312 1.33 -19.31 5.96
CA ASN A 312 0.86 -18.54 4.82
C ASN A 312 1.57 -17.19 4.70
N ALA A 313 1.85 -16.50 5.81
CA ALA A 313 2.51 -15.20 5.80
C ALA A 313 3.97 -15.33 5.35
N LEU A 314 4.65 -16.37 5.83
CA LEU A 314 6.01 -16.71 5.41
C LEU A 314 6.06 -17.16 3.94
N SER A 315 5.04 -17.87 3.45
CA SER A 315 4.92 -18.24 2.04
C SER A 315 4.76 -17.01 1.15
N LEU A 316 3.87 -16.07 1.53
CA LEU A 316 3.69 -14.80 0.82
C LEU A 316 4.97 -13.95 0.83
N LEU A 317 5.67 -13.88 1.96
CA LEU A 317 6.95 -13.20 2.08
C LEU A 317 7.98 -13.75 1.08
N LYS A 318 8.12 -15.07 1.00
CA LYS A 318 9.01 -15.73 0.02
C LYS A 318 8.59 -15.45 -1.42
N LYS A 319 7.28 -15.47 -1.69
CA LYS A 319 6.74 -15.16 -3.02
C LYS A 319 7.08 -13.72 -3.44
N LEU A 320 6.91 -12.75 -2.55
CA LEU A 320 7.30 -11.35 -2.77
C LEU A 320 8.81 -11.21 -2.99
N ALA A 321 9.62 -11.85 -2.15
CA ALA A 321 11.08 -11.83 -2.30
C ALA A 321 11.52 -12.40 -3.66
N SER A 322 10.90 -13.50 -4.10
CA SER A 322 11.18 -14.09 -5.40
C SER A 322 10.77 -13.18 -6.55
N PHE A 323 9.60 -12.52 -6.42
CA PHE A 323 9.12 -11.53 -7.39
C PHE A 323 10.10 -10.35 -7.56
N ILE A 324 10.61 -9.79 -6.46
CA ILE A 324 11.60 -8.70 -6.46
C ILE A 324 12.93 -9.16 -7.07
N ASN A 325 13.38 -10.36 -6.69
CA ASN A 325 14.66 -10.89 -7.14
C ASN A 325 14.67 -11.40 -8.58
N GLY A 326 13.50 -11.64 -9.18
CA GLY A 326 13.38 -12.19 -10.53
C GLY A 326 13.72 -13.67 -10.61
N ASN A 327 13.70 -14.37 -9.48
CA ASN A 327 13.85 -15.82 -9.43
C ASN A 327 12.45 -16.44 -9.58
N GLY A 328 12.29 -17.40 -10.50
CA GLY A 328 11.09 -18.26 -10.49
C GLY A 328 11.14 -19.15 -9.24
N VAL A 329 10.04 -19.22 -8.48
CA VAL A 329 9.79 -20.33 -7.53
C VAL A 329 9.13 -21.45 -8.32
#